data_AF-A0A8S2YA73-F1
#
_entry.id   AF-A0A8S2YA73-F1
#
_cell.length_a   1.000
_cell.length_b   1.000
_cell.length_c   1.000
_cell.angle_alpha   90.00
_cell.angle_beta   90.00
_cell.angle_gamma   90.00
#
_symmetry.space_group_name_H-M   'P 1'
#
loop_
_entity.id
_entity.type
_entity.pdbx_description
1 polymer ?
#
loop_
_entity_poly.entity_id
_entity_poly.type
_entity_poly.pdbx_seq_one_letter_code
_entity_poly.pdbx_strand_id
1 'polypeptide(L)'
;NKQLYINSFIQYMITGNEIEIIDGDNNSFNTKIVSEIFRGLETEHRQMYEGAPFVVSVIGPQSTGKSTLLNMLFGSNFRMDAGRCTKGLYASLFKTKYPKANALLVLDTEGLLSIEKANEEYDKKLTLFSMA
;
A
#
# COMPACT_ATOMS: atom_id res chain seq x y z
N ASN A 1 16.19 -13.68 -12.59
CA ASN A 1 14.95 -14.41 -12.95
C ASN A 1 13.77 -13.57 -12.45
N LYS A 2 12.91 -13.06 -13.34
CA LYS A 2 11.81 -12.13 -13.00
C LYS A 2 10.83 -12.72 -11.98
N GLN A 3 10.50 -14.01 -12.11
CA GLN A 3 9.55 -14.67 -11.20
C GLN A 3 10.06 -14.71 -9.77
N LEU A 4 11.35 -15.03 -9.59
CA LEU A 4 11.99 -15.04 -8.26
C LEU A 4 11.90 -13.67 -7.59
N TYR A 5 12.08 -12.59 -8.36
CA TYR A 5 12.03 -11.22 -7.86
C TYR A 5 10.62 -10.82 -7.40
N ILE A 6 9.58 -11.17 -8.16
CA ILE A 6 8.18 -10.93 -7.78
C ILE A 6 7.81 -11.72 -6.53
N ASN A 7 8.20 -13.00 -6.45
CA ASN A 7 7.96 -13.81 -5.27
C ASN A 7 8.64 -13.21 -4.03
N SER A 8 9.86 -12.68 -4.16
CA SER A 8 10.53 -11.98 -3.06
C SER A 8 9.76 -10.75 -2.59
N PHE A 9 9.18 -9.96 -3.49
CA PHE A 9 8.32 -8.84 -3.11
C PHE A 9 7.06 -9.27 -2.37
N ILE A 10 6.40 -10.32 -2.86
CA ILE A 10 5.22 -10.87 -2.19
C ILE A 10 5.59 -11.31 -0.78
N GLN A 11 6.66 -12.09 -0.62
CA GLN A 11 7.13 -12.51 0.71
C GLN A 11 7.49 -11.32 1.60
N TYR A 12 8.15 -10.31 1.04
CA TYR A 12 8.48 -9.09 1.76
C TYR A 12 7.24 -8.35 2.27
N MET A 13 6.22 -8.19 1.43
CA MET A 13 4.94 -7.57 1.82
C MET A 13 4.22 -8.37 2.91
N ILE A 14 4.22 -9.70 2.82
CA ILE A 14 3.57 -10.60 3.79
C ILE A 14 4.17 -10.46 5.19
N THR A 15 5.45 -10.08 5.29
CA THR A 15 6.10 -9.79 6.57
C THR A 15 5.77 -8.39 7.13
N GLY A 16 4.74 -7.73 6.59
CA GLY A 16 4.26 -6.41 7.01
C GLY A 16 5.01 -5.25 6.39
N ASN A 17 5.98 -5.50 5.50
CA ASN A 17 6.73 -4.41 4.89
C ASN A 17 5.95 -3.74 3.75
N GLU A 18 6.29 -2.48 3.51
CA GLU A 18 5.66 -1.64 2.50
C GLU A 18 6.34 -1.78 1.13
N ILE A 19 5.56 -1.66 0.06
CA ILE A 19 6.07 -1.36 -1.28
C ILE A 19 5.38 -0.11 -1.82
N GLU A 20 6.09 0.67 -2.62
CA GLU A 20 5.52 1.84 -3.28
C GLU A 20 4.76 1.44 -4.55
N ILE A 21 3.50 1.87 -4.65
CA ILE A 21 2.61 1.64 -5.79
C ILE A 21 2.50 2.90 -6.65
N ILE A 22 2.36 4.06 -6.01
CA ILE A 22 2.38 5.36 -6.68
C ILE A 22 3.59 6.10 -6.18
N ASP A 23 4.50 6.42 -7.10
CA ASP A 23 5.65 7.26 -6.81
C ASP A 23 5.17 8.70 -6.62
N GLY A 24 5.32 9.23 -5.40
CA GLY A 24 4.88 10.58 -5.05
C GLY A 24 5.77 11.69 -5.59
N ASP A 25 6.99 11.40 -6.03
CA ASP A 25 7.89 12.39 -6.62
C ASP A 25 7.63 12.53 -8.14
N ASN A 26 7.28 11.43 -8.82
CA ASN A 26 7.02 11.42 -10.26
C ASN A 26 5.53 11.34 -10.64
N ASN A 27 4.62 11.21 -9.67
CA ASN A 27 3.19 10.95 -9.87
C ASN A 27 2.90 9.77 -10.84
N SER A 28 3.78 8.76 -10.81
CA SER A 28 3.70 7.63 -11.73
C SER A 28 3.21 6.38 -11.00
N PHE A 29 2.23 5.70 -11.60
CA PHE A 29 1.71 4.44 -11.06
C PHE A 29 2.57 3.28 -11.56
N ASN A 30 3.10 2.48 -10.64
CA ASN A 30 3.90 1.31 -10.98
C ASN A 30 2.99 0.12 -11.36
N THR A 31 2.28 0.25 -12.50
CA THR A 31 1.28 -0.75 -12.93
C THR A 31 1.89 -2.12 -13.14
N LYS A 32 3.13 -2.16 -13.63
CA LYS A 32 3.84 -3.39 -13.93
C LYS A 32 4.10 -4.21 -12.66
N ILE A 33 4.66 -3.60 -11.61
CA ILE A 33 4.97 -4.36 -10.39
C ILE A 33 3.69 -4.85 -9.71
N VAL A 34 2.67 -3.99 -9.66
CA VAL A 34 1.39 -4.28 -9.03
C VAL A 34 0.70 -5.45 -9.74
N SER A 35 0.56 -5.39 -11.06
CA SER A 35 -0.07 -6.47 -11.83
C SER A 35 0.68 -7.80 -11.69
N GLU A 36 2.01 -7.76 -11.62
CA GLU A 36 2.82 -8.97 -11.44
C GLU A 36 2.68 -9.56 -10.03
N ILE A 37 2.59 -8.71 -9.00
CA ILE A 37 2.32 -9.13 -7.62
C ILE A 37 0.94 -9.78 -7.52
N PHE A 38 -0.11 -9.14 -8.02
CA PHE A 38 -1.46 -9.70 -8.01
C PHE A 38 -1.54 -11.01 -8.79
N ARG A 39 -0.90 -11.09 -9.96
CA ARG A 39 -0.79 -12.35 -10.69
C ARG A 39 -0.14 -13.43 -9.85
N GLY A 40 0.97 -13.12 -9.17
CA GLY A 40 1.65 -14.10 -8.31
C GLY A 40 0.84 -14.53 -7.07
N LEU A 41 -0.03 -13.64 -6.56
CA LEU A 41 -1.02 -14.00 -5.55
C LEU A 41 -2.06 -14.98 -6.08
N GLU A 42 -2.53 -14.79 -7.32
CA GLU A 42 -3.53 -15.66 -7.96
C GLU A 42 -2.95 -17.00 -8.46
N THR A 43 -1.64 -17.08 -8.71
CA THR A 43 -0.98 -18.30 -9.20
C THR A 43 -0.20 -19.01 -8.11
N GLU A 44 0.99 -18.49 -7.73
CA GLU A 44 1.91 -19.20 -6.84
C GLU A 44 1.48 -19.19 -5.36
N HIS A 45 0.76 -18.15 -4.94
CA HIS A 45 0.35 -17.97 -3.55
C HIS A 45 -1.16 -18.16 -3.32
N ARG A 46 -1.89 -18.68 -4.32
CA ARG A 46 -3.35 -18.82 -4.31
C ARG A 46 -3.90 -19.55 -3.10
N GLN A 47 -3.21 -20.60 -2.64
CA GLN A 47 -3.64 -21.39 -1.48
C GLN A 47 -3.56 -20.60 -0.16
N MET A 48 -2.73 -19.56 -0.10
CA MET A 48 -2.59 -18.71 1.08
C MET A 48 -3.45 -17.45 1.01
N TYR A 49 -3.65 -16.91 -0.20
CA TYR A 49 -4.38 -15.67 -0.47
C TYR A 49 -5.43 -15.92 -1.56
N GLU A 50 -6.46 -16.67 -1.20
CA GLU A 50 -7.53 -17.02 -2.14
C GLU A 50 -8.49 -15.85 -2.35
N GLY A 51 -8.78 -15.55 -3.62
CA GLY A 51 -9.71 -14.51 -4.02
C GLY A 51 -9.09 -13.10 -4.02
N ALA A 52 -9.91 -12.11 -4.36
CA ALA A 52 -9.47 -10.72 -4.32
C ALA A 52 -9.26 -10.28 -2.86
N PRO A 53 -8.17 -9.52 -2.56
CA PRO A 53 -7.97 -9.01 -1.22
C PRO A 53 -9.02 -7.97 -0.86
N PHE A 54 -9.38 -7.93 0.41
CA PHE A 54 -10.06 -6.76 0.96
C PHE A 54 -9.05 -5.62 1.03
N VAL A 55 -9.46 -4.43 0.65
CA VAL A 55 -8.59 -3.25 0.63
C VAL A 55 -9.00 -2.33 1.77
N VAL A 56 -8.02 -1.89 2.56
CA VAL A 56 -8.18 -0.82 3.55
C VAL A 56 -7.22 0.28 3.18
N SER A 57 -7.75 1.47 2.92
CA SER A 57 -6.97 2.69 2.72
C SER A 57 -7.15 3.62 3.92
N VAL A 58 -6.14 4.45 4.16
CA VAL A 58 -6.23 5.59 5.10
C VAL A 58 -6.01 6.87 4.32
N ILE A 59 -6.75 7.93 4.67
CA ILE A 59 -6.59 9.25 4.08
C ILE A 59 -6.76 10.34 5.13
N GLY A 60 -6.06 11.46 4.94
CA GLY A 60 -6.17 12.63 5.80
C GLY A 60 -4.98 13.58 5.67
N PRO A 61 -5.01 14.71 6.38
CA PRO A 61 -3.96 15.72 6.31
C PRO A 61 -2.57 15.16 6.63
N GLN A 62 -1.53 15.86 6.17
CA GLN A 62 -0.14 15.55 6.50
C GLN A 62 0.08 15.55 8.02
N SER A 63 0.94 14.63 8.49
CA SER A 63 1.34 14.52 9.90
C SER A 63 0.23 14.22 10.91
N THR A 64 -0.85 13.54 10.50
CA THR A 64 -1.97 13.14 11.38
C THR A 64 -1.86 11.72 11.96
N GLY A 65 -0.72 11.06 11.81
CA GLY A 65 -0.49 9.72 12.39
C GLY A 65 -1.13 8.55 11.64
N LYS A 66 -1.53 8.75 10.37
CA LYS A 66 -2.14 7.72 9.49
C LYS A 66 -1.34 6.42 9.49
N SER A 67 -0.08 6.51 9.13
CA SER A 67 0.81 5.38 8.99
C SER A 67 1.13 4.75 10.36
N THR A 68 1.16 5.55 11.44
CA THR A 68 1.27 5.05 12.81
C THR A 68 0.04 4.23 13.21
N LEU A 69 -1.16 4.70 12.86
CA LEU A 69 -2.41 3.99 13.09
C LEU A 69 -2.42 2.65 12.35
N LEU A 70 -2.03 2.63 11.08
CA LEU A 70 -1.94 1.38 10.31
C LEU A 70 -0.95 0.38 10.92
N ASN A 71 0.23 0.85 11.31
CA ASN A 71 1.23 0.01 11.99
C ASN A 71 0.69 -0.57 13.30
N MET A 72 -0.06 0.22 14.09
CA MET A 72 -0.67 -0.26 15.33
C MET A 72 -1.82 -1.25 15.10
N LEU A 73 -2.66 -1.03 14.09
CA LEU A 73 -3.85 -1.86 13.85
C LEU A 73 -3.53 -3.18 13.15
N PHE A 74 -2.60 -3.16 12.20
CA PHE A 74 -2.34 -4.29 11.31
C PHE A 74 -0.96 -4.92 11.50
N GLY A 75 -0.07 -4.30 12.30
CA GLY A 75 1.31 -4.76 12.45
C GLY A 75 2.14 -4.54 11.19
N SER A 76 1.78 -3.54 10.37
CA SER A 76 2.60 -3.09 9.26
C SER A 76 3.88 -2.39 9.74
N ASN A 77 4.87 -2.34 8.85
CA ASN A 77 6.13 -1.63 9.01
C ASN A 77 6.19 -0.42 8.07
N PHE A 78 5.10 0.35 7.96
CA PHE A 78 5.15 1.58 7.19
C PHE A 78 6.20 2.52 7.82
N ARG A 79 6.91 3.28 6.99
CA ARG A 79 8.02 4.14 7.45
C ARG A 79 7.55 5.41 8.17
N MET A 80 7.97 5.61 9.41
CA MET A 80 7.52 6.70 10.32
C MET A 80 8.57 7.81 10.56
N ASP A 81 9.61 7.92 9.72
CA ASP A 81 10.77 8.77 10.03
C ASP A 81 10.40 10.23 10.39
N ALA A 82 10.97 10.71 11.50
CA ALA A 82 10.81 12.10 11.93
C ALA A 82 11.37 13.06 10.87
N GLY A 83 10.47 13.73 10.13
CA GLY A 83 10.82 14.66 9.05
C GLY A 83 10.58 14.13 7.64
N ARG A 84 10.19 12.87 7.47
CA ARG A 84 9.63 12.35 6.21
C ARG A 84 8.16 12.04 6.41
N CYS A 85 7.30 12.72 5.67
CA CYS A 85 5.94 12.24 5.47
C CYS A 85 5.94 11.23 4.32
N THR A 86 4.99 10.28 4.36
CA THR A 86 4.72 9.38 3.23
C THR A 86 4.57 10.21 1.96
N LYS A 87 5.33 9.85 0.92
CA LYS A 87 5.27 10.49 -0.40
C LYS A 87 4.86 9.44 -1.43
N GLY A 88 3.68 9.57 -2.02
CA GLY A 88 3.11 8.54 -2.86
C GLY A 88 2.08 7.67 -2.13
N LEU A 89 1.93 6.44 -2.60
CA LEU A 89 1.02 5.44 -2.04
C LEU A 89 1.75 4.13 -1.86
N TYR A 90 1.69 3.59 -0.65
CA TYR A 90 2.38 2.39 -0.25
C TYR A 90 1.40 1.30 0.12
N ALA A 91 1.78 0.04 -0.07
CA ALA A 91 0.94 -1.10 0.25
C ALA A 91 1.70 -2.17 1.02
N SER A 92 0.96 -2.84 1.90
CA SER A 92 1.42 -4.06 2.59
C SER A 92 0.29 -5.10 2.59
N LEU A 93 0.66 -6.39 2.60
CA LEU A 93 -0.28 -7.50 2.43
C LEU A 93 -0.31 -8.37 3.68
N PHE A 94 -1.52 -8.66 4.15
CA PHE A 94 -1.75 -9.47 5.35
C PHE A 94 -2.70 -10.63 5.05
N LYS A 95 -2.49 -11.72 5.77
CA LYS A 95 -3.46 -12.81 5.83
C LYS A 95 -4.48 -12.52 6.92
N THR A 96 -5.75 -12.78 6.64
CA THR A 96 -6.79 -12.63 7.65
C THR A 96 -7.43 -13.97 8.01
N LYS A 97 -8.09 -14.00 9.18
CA LYS A 97 -8.92 -15.14 9.62
C LYS A 97 -10.40 -14.93 9.28
N TYR A 98 -10.75 -13.82 8.64
CA TYR A 98 -12.13 -13.51 8.27
C TYR A 98 -12.54 -14.38 7.06
N PRO A 99 -13.58 -15.22 7.17
CA PRO A 99 -13.91 -16.20 6.14
C PRO A 99 -14.22 -15.61 4.76
N LYS A 100 -14.60 -14.34 4.69
CA LYS A 100 -14.93 -13.65 3.43
C LYS A 100 -13.74 -12.86 2.85
N ALA A 101 -12.59 -12.81 3.54
CA ALA A 101 -11.42 -12.06 3.11
C ALA A 101 -10.13 -12.77 3.57
N ASN A 102 -9.63 -13.73 2.79
CA ASN A 102 -8.40 -14.42 3.17
C ASN A 102 -7.16 -13.52 3.08
N ALA A 103 -7.24 -12.46 2.27
CA ALA A 103 -6.20 -11.48 2.05
C ALA A 103 -6.69 -10.06 2.40
N LEU A 104 -5.83 -9.27 3.02
CA LEU A 104 -6.03 -7.85 3.32
C LEU A 104 -4.88 -7.06 2.75
N LEU A 105 -5.17 -6.12 1.86
CA LEU A 105 -4.24 -5.15 1.33
C LEU A 105 -4.45 -3.83 2.08
N VAL A 106 -3.43 -3.40 2.83
CA VAL A 106 -3.46 -2.12 3.55
C VAL A 106 -2.70 -1.10 2.74
N LEU A 107 -3.33 0.04 2.47
CA LEU A 107 -2.76 1.14 1.70
C LEU A 107 -2.51 2.34 2.61
N ASP A 108 -1.25 2.76 2.70
CA ASP A 108 -0.84 4.03 3.32
C ASP A 108 -0.67 5.09 2.24
N THR A 109 -1.18 6.29 2.51
CA THR A 109 -1.24 7.38 1.53
C THR A 109 -0.45 8.59 1.99
N GLU A 110 0.08 9.33 1.02
CA GLU A 110 0.64 10.65 1.27
C GLU A 110 -0.37 11.56 1.97
N GLY A 111 0.16 12.40 2.87
CA GLY A 111 -0.64 13.37 3.58
C GLY A 111 -1.17 14.47 2.65
N LEU A 112 -2.48 14.69 2.70
CA LEU A 112 -3.11 15.80 1.98
C LEU A 112 -2.69 17.15 2.57
N LEU A 113 -2.89 18.22 1.79
CA LEU A 113 -2.67 19.61 2.20
C LEU A 113 -1.22 19.88 2.62
N SER A 114 -0.28 19.22 1.93
CA SER A 114 1.14 19.45 2.19
C SER A 114 1.53 20.87 1.86
N ILE A 115 2.07 21.58 2.85
CA ILE A 115 2.61 22.94 2.67
C ILE A 115 3.79 22.93 1.68
N GLU A 116 4.57 21.85 1.67
CA GLU A 116 5.78 21.73 0.86
C GLU A 116 5.48 21.49 -0.63
N LYS A 117 4.43 20.73 -0.96
CA LYS A 117 4.05 20.41 -2.35
C LYS A 117 2.95 21.30 -2.92
N ALA A 118 2.05 21.84 -2.09
CA ALA A 118 0.93 22.71 -2.48
C ALA A 118 0.23 22.30 -3.79
N ASN A 119 -0.08 21.01 -3.98
CA ASN A 119 -0.63 20.47 -5.21
C ASN A 119 -2.05 19.88 -5.00
N GLU A 120 -3.06 20.74 -5.14
CA GLU A 120 -4.47 20.38 -4.94
C GLU A 120 -4.97 19.31 -5.92
N GLU A 121 -4.44 19.28 -7.15
CA GLU A 121 -4.85 18.29 -8.15
C GLU A 121 -4.37 16.88 -7.76
N TYR A 122 -3.14 16.79 -7.23
CA TYR A 122 -2.62 15.54 -6.69
C TYR A 122 -3.45 15.05 -5.50
N ASP A 123 -3.76 15.94 -4.56
CA ASP A 123 -4.60 15.63 -3.39
C ASP A 123 -5.98 15.10 -3.82
N LYS A 124 -6.62 15.71 -4.83
CA LYS A 124 -7.89 15.24 -5.39
C LYS A 124 -7.78 13.85 -6.01
N LYS A 125 -6.72 13.59 -6.78
CA LYS A 125 -6.47 12.28 -7.41
C LYS A 125 -6.23 11.20 -6.37
N LEU A 126 -5.41 11.48 -5.35
CA LEU A 126 -5.14 10.57 -4.25
C LEU A 126 -6.41 10.29 -3.44
N THR A 127 -7.22 11.32 -3.20
CA THR A 127 -8.53 11.19 -2.53
C THR A 127 -9.47 10.29 -3.31
N LEU A 128 -9.63 10.55 -4.61
CA LEU A 128 -10.49 9.73 -5.45
C LEU A 128 -10.03 8.27 -5.49
N PHE A 129 -8.72 8.04 -5.64
CA PHE A 129 -8.15 6.69 -5.66
C PHE A 129 -8.36 5.95 -4.34
N SER A 130 -8.23 6.64 -3.21
CA SER A 130 -8.34 6.01 -1.88
C SER A 130 -9.78 5.68 -1.50
N MET A 131 -10.77 6.30 -2.14
CA MET A 131 -12.20 6.15 -1.83
C MET A 131 -13.00 5.33 -2.85
N ALA A 132 -12.44 5.03 -4.03
CA ALA A 132 -13.09 4.28 -5.10
C ALA A 132 -13.01 2.76 -4.87
#